data_AF-A0A9D8QZU6-F1
#
_entry.id   AF-A0A9D8QZU6-F1
#
_cell.length_a   1.000
_cell.length_b   1.000
_cell.length_c   1.000
_cell.angle_alpha   90.00
_cell.angle_beta   90.00
_cell.angle_gamma   90.00
#
_symmetry.space_group_name_H-M   'P 1'
#
loop_
_entity.id
_entity.type
_entity.pdbx_description
1 polymer ?
#
loop_
_entity_poly.entity_id
_entity_poly.type
_entity_poly.pdbx_seq_one_letter_code
_entity_poly.pdbx_strand_id
1 'polypeptide(L)'
;MDYEKLKDKVDFNAIAVDAGCSGNPGQMEYQGVYLGNEQRLFHYGPILGTNNIGEFLAIVHALALIKKNGWNMKVYSDSISGMAWVRNKKAKTTL
;
A
#
# COMPACT_ATOMS: atom_id res chain seq x y z
N MET A 1 6.70 14.31 -13.91
CA MET A 1 5.67 13.37 -14.42
C MET A 1 4.49 14.21 -14.88
N ASP A 2 4.04 14.06 -16.12
CA ASP A 2 3.01 14.91 -16.73
C ASP A 2 1.62 14.37 -16.34
N TYR A 3 1.15 14.76 -15.16
CA TYR A 3 -0.10 14.26 -14.55
C TYR A 3 -1.33 14.48 -15.44
N GLU A 4 -1.32 15.49 -16.32
CA GLU A 4 -2.41 15.75 -17.27
C GLU A 4 -2.66 14.57 -18.21
N LYS A 5 -1.63 13.80 -18.57
CA LYS A 5 -1.77 12.62 -19.45
C LYS A 5 -2.33 11.37 -18.74
N LEU A 6 -2.41 11.39 -17.41
CA LEU A 6 -2.86 10.26 -16.60
C LEU A 6 -4.30 10.41 -16.11
N LYS A 7 -4.90 11.61 -16.18
CA LYS A 7 -6.25 11.87 -15.68
C LYS A 7 -7.32 10.96 -16.27
N ASP A 8 -7.17 10.57 -17.54
CA ASP A 8 -8.13 9.69 -18.22
C ASP A 8 -7.88 8.19 -17.93
N LYS A 9 -6.75 7.84 -17.29
CA LYS A 9 -6.32 6.45 -17.07
C LYS A 9 -6.23 6.05 -15.60
N VAL A 10 -6.10 7.03 -14.71
CA VAL A 10 -5.89 6.83 -13.28
C VAL A 10 -6.97 7.57 -12.51
N ASP A 11 -7.59 6.87 -11.58
CA ASP A 11 -8.55 7.46 -10.66
C ASP A 11 -7.79 8.08 -9.48
N PHE A 12 -7.78 9.41 -9.40
CA PHE A 12 -7.09 10.12 -8.32
C PHE A 12 -7.84 10.06 -6.98
N ASN A 13 -9.11 9.61 -6.97
CA ASN A 13 -9.83 9.30 -5.73
C ASN A 13 -9.40 7.92 -5.19
N ALA A 14 -8.11 7.78 -4.88
CA ALA A 14 -7.49 6.52 -4.53
C ALA A 14 -6.38 6.71 -3.49
N ILE A 15 -6.06 5.62 -2.80
CA ILE A 15 -4.91 5.52 -1.90
C ILE A 15 -3.81 4.76 -2.63
N ALA A 16 -2.64 5.36 -2.79
CA ALA A 16 -1.44 4.62 -3.21
C ALA A 16 -0.67 4.16 -1.98
N VAL A 17 -0.19 2.92 -1.99
CA VAL A 17 0.56 2.33 -0.89
C VAL A 17 1.90 1.82 -1.36
N ASP A 18 2.90 1.93 -0.48
CA ASP A 18 4.26 1.45 -0.73
C ASP A 18 4.89 0.97 0.59
N ALA A 19 5.85 0.07 0.47
CA ALA A 19 6.64 -0.45 1.58
C ALA A 19 8.13 -0.45 1.23
N GLY A 20 8.94 -0.08 2.22
CA GLY A 20 10.40 -0.09 2.12
C GLY A 20 10.99 -0.99 3.19
N CYS A 21 12.12 -1.64 2.88
CA CYS A 21 12.83 -2.46 3.84
C CYS A 21 14.35 -2.33 3.69
N SER A 22 15.03 -1.82 4.72
CA SER A 22 16.50 -1.72 4.76
C SER A 22 17.11 -3.04 5.23
N GLY A 23 17.50 -3.89 4.28
CA GLY A 23 17.83 -5.30 4.49
C GLY A 23 16.56 -6.17 4.40
N ASN A 24 16.64 -7.39 3.86
CA ASN A 24 15.44 -8.24 3.67
C ASN A 24 15.74 -9.68 4.12
N PRO A 25 15.57 -10.00 5.41
CA PRO A 25 14.84 -9.25 6.44
C PRO A 25 15.62 -8.04 6.99
N GLY A 26 14.90 -7.03 7.49
CA GLY A 26 15.51 -5.78 8.00
C GLY A 26 14.48 -4.78 8.52
N GLN A 27 14.86 -3.50 8.58
CA GLN A 27 13.98 -2.42 9.04
C GLN A 27 12.93 -2.13 7.95
N MET A 28 11.74 -2.70 8.13
CA MET A 28 10.58 -2.56 7.26
C MET A 28 9.65 -1.45 7.74
N GLU A 29 9.19 -0.63 6.81
CA GLU A 29 8.12 0.34 7.01
C GLU A 29 7.16 0.33 5.82
N TYR A 30 5.96 0.87 6.01
CA TYR A 30 5.03 1.10 4.92
C TYR A 30 4.15 2.33 5.16
N GLN A 31 3.57 2.85 4.10
CA GLN A 31 2.72 4.04 4.15
C GLN A 31 1.61 4.00 3.10
N GLY A 32 0.61 4.85 3.31
CA GLY A 32 -0.43 5.12 2.32
C GLY A 32 -0.64 6.61 2.15
N VAL A 33 -0.74 7.05 0.89
CA VAL A 33 -0.95 8.45 0.51
C VAL A 33 -2.23 8.58 -0.30
N TYR A 34 -2.98 9.66 -0.08
CA TYR A 34 -4.10 10.02 -0.94
C TYR A 34 -3.57 10.59 -2.26
N LEU A 35 -3.93 9.99 -3.40
CA LEU A 35 -3.40 10.42 -4.70
C LEU A 35 -3.87 11.81 -5.13
N GLY A 36 -5.03 12.27 -4.66
CA GLY A 36 -5.57 13.56 -5.08
C GLY A 36 -4.76 14.78 -4.62
N ASN A 37 -4.02 14.68 -3.50
CA ASN A 37 -3.25 15.78 -2.94
C ASN A 37 -1.93 15.35 -2.26
N GLU A 38 -1.53 14.09 -2.44
CA GLU A 38 -0.31 13.49 -1.90
C GLU A 38 -0.25 13.44 -0.34
N GLN A 39 -1.37 13.69 0.34
CA GLN A 39 -1.43 13.64 1.80
C GLN A 39 -1.19 12.23 2.30
N ARG A 40 -0.21 12.07 3.20
CA ARG A 40 0.02 10.81 3.91
C ARG A 40 -1.14 10.53 4.87
N LEU A 41 -1.86 9.45 4.63
CA LEU A 41 -2.99 9.00 5.46
C LEU A 41 -2.52 8.15 6.63
N PHE A 42 -1.46 7.37 6.45
CA PHE A 42 -0.84 6.57 7.49
C PHE A 42 0.63 6.24 7.17
N HIS A 43 1.38 5.93 8.23
CA HIS A 43 2.74 5.40 8.20
C HIS A 43 2.88 4.38 9.33
N TYR A 44 3.66 3.34 9.11
CA TYR A 44 3.95 2.33 10.11
C TYR A 44 5.38 1.82 9.96
N GLY A 45 6.09 1.71 11.08
CA GLY A 45 7.49 1.30 11.13
C GLY A 45 8.44 2.45 11.49
N PRO A 46 9.76 2.23 11.41
CA PRO A 46 10.38 0.96 11.02
C PRO A 46 10.28 -0.12 12.11
N ILE A 47 10.06 -1.37 11.70
CA ILE A 47 10.13 -2.57 12.55
C ILE A 47 10.88 -3.69 11.83
N LEU A 48 11.30 -4.75 12.54
CA LEU A 48 11.87 -5.93 11.87
C LEU A 48 10.80 -6.61 10.98
N GLY A 49 11.11 -6.80 9.69
CA GLY A 49 10.22 -7.43 8.74
C GLY A 49 10.89 -7.72 7.40
N THR A 50 10.09 -8.03 6.37
CA THR A 50 10.52 -8.19 4.97
C THR A 50 9.70 -7.29 4.08
N ASN A 51 10.20 -7.01 2.87
CA ASN A 51 9.52 -6.16 1.90
C ASN A 51 8.10 -6.65 1.59
N ASN A 52 7.94 -7.95 1.28
CA ASN A 52 6.64 -8.54 0.92
C ASN A 52 5.61 -8.47 2.07
N ILE A 53 6.07 -8.57 3.34
CA ILE A 53 5.19 -8.37 4.49
C ILE A 53 4.71 -6.92 4.54
N GLY A 54 5.62 -5.96 4.35
CA GLY A 54 5.27 -4.54 4.28
C GLY A 54 4.25 -4.24 3.19
N GLU A 55 4.50 -4.71 1.96
CA GLU A 55 3.60 -4.52 0.82
C GLU A 55 2.19 -5.09 1.08
N PHE A 56 2.11 -6.30 1.63
CA PHE A 56 0.83 -6.91 2.01
C PHE A 56 0.10 -6.11 3.08
N LEU A 57 0.81 -5.73 4.16
CA LEU A 57 0.24 -4.97 5.26
C LEU A 57 -0.23 -3.58 4.82
N ALA A 58 0.49 -2.92 3.92
CA ALA A 58 0.12 -1.61 3.39
C ALA A 58 -1.24 -1.66 2.66
N ILE A 59 -1.45 -2.67 1.80
CA ILE A 59 -2.72 -2.85 1.09
C ILE A 59 -3.85 -3.17 2.08
N VAL A 60 -3.61 -4.08 3.04
CA VAL A 60 -4.61 -4.44 4.06
C VAL A 60 -5.00 -3.23 4.91
N HIS A 61 -4.02 -2.40 5.31
CA HIS A 61 -4.26 -1.19 6.09
C HIS A 61 -5.12 -0.20 5.30
N ALA A 62 -4.80 0.07 4.03
CA ALA A 62 -5.60 0.95 3.18
C ALA A 62 -7.05 0.45 3.03
N LEU A 63 -7.25 -0.84 2.76
CA LEU A 63 -8.59 -1.43 2.66
C LEU A 63 -9.38 -1.34 3.98
N ALA A 64 -8.71 -1.57 5.12
CA ALA A 64 -9.32 -1.44 6.43
C ALA A 64 -9.71 0.01 6.73
N LEU A 65 -8.87 0.98 6.36
CA LEU A 65 -9.13 2.40 6.53
C LEU A 65 -10.32 2.86 5.67
N ILE A 66 -10.37 2.45 4.40
CA ILE A 66 -11.50 2.71 3.49
C ILE A 66 -12.80 2.17 4.09
N LYS A 67 -12.80 0.92 4.55
CA LYS A 67 -13.96 0.28 5.18
C LYS A 67 -14.40 1.01 6.44
N LYS A 68 -13.45 1.39 7.32
CA LYS A 68 -13.74 2.09 8.59
C LYS A 68 -14.43 3.44 8.37
N ASN A 69 -14.03 4.17 7.34
CA ASN A 69 -14.55 5.50 7.05
C ASN A 69 -15.73 5.50 6.05
N GLY A 70 -16.11 4.34 5.51
CA GLY A 70 -17.17 4.25 4.50
C GLY A 70 -16.79 4.90 3.16
N TRP A 71 -15.50 4.98 2.84
CA TRP A 71 -15.04 5.57 1.59
C TRP A 71 -15.26 4.63 0.40
N ASN A 72 -15.41 5.21 -0.79
CA ASN A 72 -15.44 4.49 -2.06
C ASN A 72 -14.21 4.90 -2.89
N MET A 73 -13.05 4.37 -2.52
CA MET A 73 -11.75 4.70 -3.10
C MET A 73 -11.06 3.44 -3.60
N LYS A 74 -10.23 3.58 -4.65
CA LYS A 74 -9.33 2.50 -5.08
C LYS A 74 -8.08 2.45 -4.22
N VAL A 75 -7.42 1.29 -4.21
CA VAL A 75 -6.07 1.13 -3.65
C VAL A 75 -5.12 0.77 -4.79
N TYR A 76 -4.05 1.52 -4.96
CA TYR A 76 -2.99 1.24 -5.92
C TYR A 76 -1.73 0.76 -5.19
N SER A 77 -1.13 -0.30 -5.73
CA SER A 77 0.16 -0.84 -5.33
C SER A 77 0.81 -1.44 -6.57
N ASP A 78 2.13 -1.33 -6.68
CA ASP A 78 2.94 -1.98 -7.71
C ASP A 78 3.37 -3.41 -7.31
N SER A 79 3.14 -3.82 -6.06
CA SER A 79 3.47 -5.15 -5.58
C SER A 79 2.47 -6.22 -6.04
N ILE A 80 2.87 -6.99 -7.05
CA ILE A 80 2.18 -8.21 -7.49
C ILE A 80 2.08 -9.23 -6.33
N SER A 81 3.13 -9.35 -5.51
CA SER A 81 3.17 -10.27 -4.36
C SER A 81 2.14 -9.89 -3.29
N GLY A 82 2.11 -8.61 -2.90
CA GLY A 82 1.16 -8.07 -1.92
C GLY A 82 -0.28 -8.23 -2.40
N MET A 83 -0.56 -7.85 -3.66
CA MET A 83 -1.88 -8.05 -4.27
C MET A 83 -2.31 -9.52 -4.29
N ALA A 84 -1.39 -10.44 -4.61
CA ALA A 84 -1.68 -11.87 -4.62
C ALA A 84 -2.02 -12.40 -3.21
N TRP A 85 -1.30 -11.96 -2.17
CA TRP A 85 -1.57 -12.37 -0.78
C TRP A 85 -2.90 -11.83 -0.27
N VAL A 86 -3.26 -10.59 -0.62
CA VAL A 86 -4.59 -10.03 -0.32
C VAL A 86 -5.69 -10.82 -1.00
N ARG A 87 -5.56 -11.07 -2.32
CA ARG A 87 -6.54 -11.85 -3.08
C ARG A 87 -6.74 -13.24 -2.49
N ASN A 88 -5.65 -13.90 -2.11
CA ASN A 88 -5.69 -15.25 -1.54
C ASN A 88 -6.01 -15.26 -0.04
N LYS A 89 -6.14 -14.10 0.60
CA LYS A 89 -6.31 -13.92 2.06
C LYS A 89 -5.28 -14.69 2.89
N LYS A 90 -4.07 -14.85 2.36
CA LYS A 90 -3.01 -15.67 2.96
C LYS A 90 -1.65 -15.09 2.65
N ALA A 91 -0.93 -14.69 3.71
CA ALA A 91 0.48 -14.36 3.61
C ALA A 91 1.31 -15.62 3.39
N LYS A 92 2.26 -15.58 2.46
CA LYS A 92 3.18 -16.69 2.17
C LYS A 92 4.57 -16.34 2.72
N THR A 93 4.67 -16.26 4.05
CA THR A 93 5.92 -15.97 4.76
C THR A 93 6.34 -17.16 5.62
N THR A 94 7.64 -17.39 5.69
CA THR A 94 8.30 -18.28 6.67
C THR A 94 9.17 -17.50 7.66
N LEU A 95 9.18 -16.17 7.51
CA LEU A 95 9.73 -15.23 8.48
C LEU A 95 8.86 -15.15 9.73
#